data_AF-A0A5Y9YAA8-F1
#
_entry.id   AF-A0A5Y9YAA8-F1
#
_cell.length_a   1.000
_cell.length_b   1.000
_cell.length_c   1.000
_cell.angle_alpha   90.00
_cell.angle_beta   90.00
_cell.angle_gamma   90.00
#
_symmetry.space_group_name_H-M   'P 1'
#
loop_
_entity.id
_entity.type
_entity.pdbx_description
1 polymer ?
#
loop_
_entity_poly.entity_id
_entity_poly.type
_entity_poly.pdbx_seq_one_letter_code
_entity_poly.pdbx_strand_id
1 'polypeptide(L)'
;MEAVEIPLVADNQTFATTINGTVYHLSVIWRGEYWVLDLADSNGSAIISGMPMITGADLLAQYRYMNLGFSLVVLCDVAGQEKPTQFDLGTFSRLYVFTE
;
A
#
# COMPACT_ATOMS: atom_id res chain seq x y z
N MET A 1 -9.72 -0.37 -15.80
CA MET A 1 -9.48 -0.91 -14.45
C MET A 1 -8.53 -2.09 -14.53
N GLU A 2 -7.25 -1.78 -14.40
CA GLU A 2 -6.16 -2.75 -14.33
C GLU A 2 -5.73 -2.88 -12.86
N ALA A 3 -5.48 -4.11 -12.40
CA ALA A 3 -5.00 -4.38 -11.06
C ALA A 3 -3.59 -4.95 -11.15
N VAL A 4 -2.61 -4.24 -10.58
CA VAL A 4 -1.22 -4.66 -10.58
C VAL A 4 -0.78 -4.88 -9.14
N GLU A 5 -0.18 -6.05 -8.87
CA GLU A 5 0.40 -6.32 -7.57
C GLU A 5 1.67 -5.48 -7.38
N ILE A 6 1.81 -4.85 -6.21
CA ILE A 6 3.06 -4.29 -5.74
C ILE A 6 3.70 -5.37 -4.84
N PRO A 7 4.77 -6.05 -5.29
CA PRO A 7 5.39 -7.10 -4.49
C PRO A 7 5.97 -6.50 -3.22
N LEU A 8 5.58 -7.06 -2.08
CA LEU A 8 6.08 -6.70 -0.76
C LEU A 8 6.77 -7.91 -0.12
N VAL A 9 7.60 -7.66 0.89
CA VAL A 9 8.11 -8.69 1.79
C VAL A 9 7.62 -8.47 3.22
N ALA A 10 7.63 -9.51 4.07
CA ALA A 10 7.32 -9.41 5.50
C ALA A 10 8.48 -8.83 6.32
N ASP A 11 9.05 -7.72 5.85
CA ASP A 11 10.09 -6.94 6.52
C ASP A 11 9.90 -5.45 6.21
N ASN A 12 10.48 -4.59 7.05
CA ASN A 12 10.52 -3.16 6.83
C ASN A 12 11.22 -2.86 5.50
N GLN A 13 10.55 -2.14 4.62
CA GLN A 13 11.06 -1.90 3.27
C GLN A 13 10.77 -0.48 2.80
N THR A 14 11.63 0.03 1.94
CA THR A 14 11.43 1.29 1.22
C THR A 14 11.93 1.12 -0.19
N PHE A 15 11.09 1.44 -1.17
CA PHE A 15 11.38 1.20 -2.58
C PHE A 15 10.61 2.18 -3.46
N ALA A 16 11.08 2.32 -4.71
CA ALA A 16 10.38 3.07 -5.74
C ALA A 16 9.51 2.15 -6.58
N THR A 17 8.34 2.62 -6.99
CA THR A 17 7.49 1.96 -8.00
C THR A 17 6.90 2.98 -8.96
N THR A 18 6.51 2.53 -10.14
CA THR A 18 5.88 3.37 -11.15
C THR A 18 4.39 3.05 -11.20
N ILE A 19 3.56 4.07 -10.99
CA ILE A 19 2.09 3.98 -11.09
C ILE A 19 1.64 4.99 -12.14
N ASN A 20 0.95 4.54 -13.19
CA ASN A 20 0.51 5.39 -14.31
C ASN A 20 1.64 6.28 -14.89
N GLY A 21 2.86 5.74 -14.99
CA GLY A 21 4.02 6.46 -15.55
C GLY A 21 4.67 7.47 -14.60
N THR A 22 4.15 7.63 -13.38
CA THR A 22 4.74 8.49 -12.33
C THR A 22 5.45 7.63 -11.30
N VAL A 23 6.65 8.05 -10.90
CA VAL A 23 7.46 7.37 -9.88
C VAL A 23 7.02 7.83 -8.48
N TYR A 24 6.75 6.87 -7.61
CA TYR A 24 6.44 7.07 -6.21
C TYR A 24 7.42 6.29 -5.34
N HIS A 25 7.76 6.83 -4.18
CA HIS A 25 8.48 6.11 -3.14
C HIS A 25 7.50 5.63 -2.07
N LEU A 26 7.54 4.34 -1.77
CA LEU A 26 6.72 3.72 -0.73
C LEU A 26 7.64 3.29 0.41
N SER A 27 7.24 3.57 1.64
CA SER A 27 7.86 3.01 2.86
C SER A 27 6.82 2.22 3.62
N VAL A 28 7.11 0.95 3.91
CA VAL A 28 6.20 0.04 4.62
C VAL A 28 6.91 -0.47 5.87
N ILE A 29 6.41 -0.09 7.05
CA ILE A 29 7.06 -0.32 8.34
C ILE A 29 6.10 -1.01 9.31
N TRP A 30 6.57 -2.08 9.95
CA TRP A 30 5.86 -2.75 11.04
C TRP A 30 5.93 -1.91 12.31
N ARG A 31 4.77 -1.59 12.90
CA ARG A 31 4.66 -0.77 14.11
C ARG A 31 4.17 -1.57 15.33
N GLY A 32 4.38 -2.88 15.35
CA GLY A 32 4.00 -3.78 16.46
C GLY A 32 2.59 -4.35 16.36
N GLU A 33 1.68 -3.69 15.64
CA GLU A 33 0.30 -4.18 15.43
C GLU A 33 -0.18 -4.05 13.98
N TYR A 34 0.31 -3.04 13.26
CA TYR A 34 -0.04 -2.78 11.87
C TYR A 34 1.23 -2.54 11.05
N TRP A 35 1.17 -2.91 9.79
CA TRP A 35 2.03 -2.32 8.77
C TRP A 35 1.51 -0.93 8.43
N VAL A 36 2.44 0.03 8.38
CA VAL A 36 2.14 1.42 8.06
C VAL A 36 2.83 1.76 6.75
N LEU A 37 2.05 2.25 5.80
CA LEU A 37 2.47 2.69 4.49
C LEU A 37 2.58 4.23 4.46
N ASP A 38 3.74 4.71 4.05
CA ASP A 38 3.98 6.09 3.64
C ASP A 38 4.14 6.13 2.12
N LEU A 39 3.63 7.19 1.49
CA LEU A 39 3.71 7.47 0.07
C LEU A 39 4.36 8.84 -0.14
N ALA A 40 5.42 8.87 -0.92
CA ALA A 40 6.14 10.09 -1.29
C ALA A 40 6.27 10.22 -2.82
N ASP A 41 6.47 11.45 -3.29
CA ASP A 41 6.77 11.74 -4.69
C ASP A 41 8.19 11.29 -5.07
N SER A 42 8.58 11.42 -6.33
CA SER A 42 9.91 11.04 -6.81
C SER A 42 11.08 11.78 -6.14
N ASN A 43 10.82 12.94 -5.53
CA ASN A 43 11.81 13.75 -4.82
C ASN A 43 11.92 13.38 -3.34
N GLY A 44 11.09 12.44 -2.86
CA GLY A 44 11.00 12.05 -1.46
C GLY A 44 10.13 12.99 -0.61
N SER A 45 9.38 13.91 -1.24
CA SER A 45 8.41 14.73 -0.53
C SER A 45 7.19 13.89 -0.17
N ALA A 46 6.81 13.90 1.11
CA ALA A 46 5.67 13.13 1.58
C ALA A 46 4.38 13.61 0.89
N ILE A 47 3.63 12.67 0.32
CA ILE A 47 2.28 12.88 -0.23
C ILE A 47 1.26 12.52 0.85
N ILE A 48 1.35 11.29 1.36
CA ILE A 48 0.55 10.79 2.48
C ILE A 48 1.46 9.97 3.39
N SER A 49 1.33 10.14 4.70
CA SER A 49 2.08 9.38 5.68
C SER A 49 1.15 8.75 6.72
N GLY A 50 1.52 7.59 7.24
CA GLY A 50 0.85 6.95 8.35
C GLY A 50 -0.37 6.12 7.97
N MET A 51 -0.48 5.61 6.73
CA MET A 51 -1.64 4.82 6.32
C MET A 51 -1.55 3.40 6.93
N PRO A 52 -2.46 2.99 7.82
CA PRO A 52 -2.50 1.61 8.28
C PRO A 52 -2.94 0.71 7.13
N MET A 53 -2.22 -0.39 6.91
CA MET A 53 -2.59 -1.40 5.93
C MET A 53 -3.72 -2.27 6.47
N ILE A 54 -4.94 -2.01 6.01
CA ILE A 54 -6.16 -2.77 6.34
C ILE A 54 -6.67 -3.53 5.12
N THR A 55 -7.20 -4.73 5.33
CA THR A 55 -7.67 -5.59 4.24
C THR A 55 -9.05 -5.17 3.74
N GLY A 56 -9.30 -5.35 2.44
CA GLY A 56 -10.62 -5.18 1.84
C GLY A 56 -11.08 -3.73 1.65
N ALA A 57 -10.22 -2.74 1.88
CA ALA A 57 -10.52 -1.33 1.66
C ALA A 57 -9.48 -0.63 0.79
N ASP A 58 -9.91 0.41 0.06
CA ASP A 58 -9.01 1.36 -0.59
C ASP A 58 -8.40 2.29 0.47
N LEU A 59 -7.10 2.16 0.70
CA LEU A 59 -6.33 2.96 1.65
C LEU A 59 -6.38 4.46 1.30
N LEU A 60 -6.60 4.80 0.03
CA LEU A 60 -6.67 6.16 -0.48
C LEU A 60 -8.08 6.76 -0.46
N ALA A 61 -9.10 6.01 -0.01
CA ALA A 61 -10.50 6.45 -0.05
C ALA A 61 -10.75 7.76 0.73
N GLN A 62 -10.03 7.99 1.83
CA GLN A 62 -10.10 9.22 2.63
C GLN A 62 -9.36 10.41 1.97
N TYR A 63 -8.47 10.14 1.02
CA TYR A 63 -7.64 11.13 0.33
C TYR A 63 -8.10 11.40 -1.10
N ARG A 64 -9.34 11.02 -1.47
CA ARG A 64 -9.88 11.20 -2.83
C ARG A 64 -9.77 12.62 -3.37
N TYR A 65 -9.82 13.63 -2.51
CA TYR A 65 -9.66 15.04 -2.89
C TYR A 65 -8.26 15.37 -3.47
N MET A 66 -7.26 14.50 -3.25
CA MET A 66 -5.92 14.64 -3.81
C MET A 66 -5.83 14.19 -5.28
N ASN A 67 -6.86 13.49 -5.79
CA ASN A 67 -6.98 13.08 -7.19
C ASN A 67 -5.72 12.39 -7.76
N LEU A 68 -5.19 11.40 -7.03
CA LEU A 68 -3.97 10.67 -7.42
C LEU A 68 -4.16 9.78 -8.66
N GLY A 69 -5.40 9.49 -9.05
CA GLY A 69 -5.71 8.69 -10.26
C GLY A 69 -5.49 7.19 -10.10
N PHE A 70 -5.39 6.69 -8.87
CA PHE A 70 -5.33 5.27 -8.55
C PHE A 70 -5.82 4.99 -7.12
N SER A 71 -6.13 3.73 -6.84
CA SER A 71 -6.46 3.21 -5.50
C SER A 71 -5.40 2.21 -5.05
N LEU A 72 -5.22 2.09 -3.73
CA LEU A 72 -4.34 1.11 -3.12
C LEU A 72 -5.16 0.19 -2.22
N VAL A 73 -5.19 -1.10 -2.52
CA VAL A 73 -6.04 -2.06 -1.82
C VAL A 73 -5.20 -3.22 -1.31
N VAL A 74 -5.35 -3.57 -0.04
CA VAL A 74 -4.75 -4.78 0.53
C VAL A 74 -5.77 -5.91 0.43
N LEU A 75 -5.40 -7.00 -0.23
CA LEU A 75 -6.19 -8.22 -0.29
C LEU A 75 -5.53 -9.30 0.57
N CYS A 76 -6.35 -10.08 1.26
CA CYS A 76 -5.88 -11.17 2.12
C CYS A 76 -6.60 -12.48 1.77
N ASP A 77 -5.82 -13.55 1.62
CA ASP A 77 -6.33 -14.89 1.32
C ASP A 77 -6.94 -15.58 2.56
N VAL A 78 -6.72 -15.03 3.76
CA VAL A 78 -7.24 -15.57 5.02
C VAL A 78 -8.58 -14.91 5.36
N ALA A 79 -9.65 -15.70 5.33
CA ALA A 79 -11.00 -15.21 5.63
C ALA A 79 -11.08 -14.62 7.05
N GLY A 80 -11.64 -13.40 7.16
CA GLY A 80 -11.81 -12.69 8.43
C GLY A 80 -10.56 -12.00 8.96
N GLN A 81 -9.42 -12.08 8.27
CA GLN A 81 -8.22 -11.33 8.64
C GLN A 81 -8.34 -9.87 8.19
N GLU A 82 -8.47 -8.95 9.15
CA GLU A 82 -8.73 -7.51 8.92
C GLU A 82 -7.47 -6.69 8.57
N LYS A 83 -6.28 -7.26 8.82
CA LYS A 83 -4.98 -6.61 8.59
C LYS A 83 -3.89 -7.64 8.33
N PRO A 84 -2.83 -7.31 7.57
CA PRO A 84 -1.66 -8.17 7.46
C PRO A 84 -1.00 -8.38 8.83
N THR A 85 -0.52 -9.59 9.08
CA THR A 85 0.32 -9.86 10.25
C THR A 85 1.78 -9.51 9.97
N GLN A 86 2.63 -9.50 11.00
CA GLN A 86 4.06 -9.28 10.84
C GLN A 86 4.72 -10.27 9.85
N PHE A 87 4.13 -11.44 9.62
CA PHE A 87 4.77 -12.54 8.92
C PHE A 87 4.16 -12.87 7.55
N ASP A 88 3.00 -12.28 7.21
CA ASP A 88 2.26 -12.65 6.00
C ASP A 88 2.22 -11.60 4.88
N LEU A 89 2.82 -10.44 5.10
CA LEU A 89 2.91 -9.40 4.09
C LEU A 89 3.73 -9.89 2.88
N GLY A 90 3.17 -9.75 1.67
CA GLY A 90 3.74 -10.28 0.44
C GLY A 90 3.43 -11.75 0.17
N THR A 91 2.79 -12.45 1.11
CA THR A 91 2.33 -13.84 0.93
C THR A 91 0.82 -13.90 1.01
N PHE A 92 0.22 -14.11 2.19
CA PHE A 92 -1.25 -14.13 2.30
C PHE A 92 -1.87 -12.74 2.18
N SER A 93 -1.15 -11.69 2.55
CA SER A 93 -1.60 -10.30 2.44
C SER A 93 -0.81 -9.57 1.38
N ARG A 94 -1.48 -9.11 0.31
CA ARG A 94 -0.85 -8.49 -0.86
C ARG A 94 -1.40 -7.10 -1.12
N LEU A 95 -0.53 -6.18 -1.55
CA LEU A 95 -0.92 -4.83 -1.93
C LEU A 95 -1.13 -4.76 -3.45
N TYR A 96 -2.27 -4.24 -3.86
CA TYR A 96 -2.61 -4.00 -5.26
C TYR A 96 -2.81 -2.51 -5.51
N VAL A 97 -2.32 -2.07 -6.65
CA VAL A 97 -2.70 -0.78 -7.24
C VAL A 97 -3.77 -1.00 -8.29
N PHE A 98 -4.84 -0.21 -8.21
CA PHE A 98 -5.91 -0.18 -9.20
C PHE A 98 -5.86 1.16 -9.93
N THR A 99 -5.72 1.11 -11.24
CA THR A 99 -5.72 2.28 -12.13
C THR A 99 -6.95 2.25 -13.02
N GLU A 100 -7.55 3.42 -13.28
CA GLU A 100 -8.75 3.53 -14.13
C GLU A 100 -8.47 3.16 -15.59
#